data_AF-A0A2W6D831-F1
#
_entry.id   AF-A0A2W6D831-F1
#
_cell.length_a   1.000
_cell.length_b   1.000
_cell.length_c   1.000
_cell.angle_alpha   90.00
_cell.angle_beta   90.00
_cell.angle_gamma   90.00
#
_symmetry.space_group_name_H-M   'P 1'
#
loop_
_entity.id
_entity.type
_entity.pdbx_description
1 polymer ?
#
loop_
_entity_poly.entity_id
_entity_poly.type
_entity_poly.pdbx_seq_one_letter_code
_entity_poly.pdbx_strand_id
1 'polypeptide(L)' 'MPADAVPVDAMQVDAGPADPISVLSAERIAVRVAALDSAGALPLTEHVELYQRLHGELQSALAEIDNP' A
#
# COMPACT_ATOMS: atom_id res chain seq x y z
N MET A 1 -21.84 1.09 36.72
CA MET A 1 -20.78 0.82 35.73
C MET A 1 -20.66 2.07 34.86
N PRO A 2 -19.60 2.88 34.98
CA PRO A 2 -19.37 3.95 34.03
C PRO A 2 -18.67 3.39 32.78
N ALA A 3 -19.13 3.82 31.60
CA ALA A 3 -18.52 3.54 30.32
C ALA A 3 -17.24 4.39 30.20
N ASP A 4 -16.08 3.75 30.33
CA ASP A 4 -14.80 4.35 30.00
C ASP A 4 -14.74 4.51 28.47
N ALA A 5 -15.03 5.71 28.01
CA ALA A 5 -14.81 6.09 26.63
C ALA A 5 -13.29 6.18 26.42
N VAL A 6 -12.71 5.13 25.84
CA VAL A 6 -11.31 5.16 25.42
C VAL A 6 -11.17 6.28 24.39
N PRO A 7 -10.37 7.33 24.65
CA PRO A 7 -10.07 8.31 23.63
C PRO A 7 -9.27 7.58 22.56
N VAL A 8 -9.83 7.49 21.35
CA VAL A 8 -9.08 7.17 20.13
C VAL A 8 -8.14 8.35 19.95
N ASP A 9 -6.99 8.27 20.60
CA ASP A 9 -5.84 9.11 20.32
C ASP A 9 -5.64 8.95 18.81
N ALA A 10 -6.00 10.02 18.09
CA ALA A 10 -5.77 10.10 16.67
C ALA A 10 -4.30 9.85 16.52
N MET A 11 -3.95 8.65 16.03
CA MET A 11 -2.61 8.29 15.64
C MET A 11 -2.28 9.27 14.52
N GLN A 12 -1.76 10.42 14.94
CA GLN A 12 -1.42 11.54 14.13
C GLN A 12 -0.26 10.99 13.31
N VAL A 13 -0.58 10.51 12.11
CA VAL A 13 0.42 10.19 11.12
C VAL A 13 1.18 11.49 10.93
N ASP A 14 2.37 11.53 11.51
CA ASP A 14 3.33 12.60 11.35
C ASP A 14 3.62 12.69 9.84
N ALA A 15 2.81 13.50 9.16
CA ALA A 15 3.05 13.90 7.79
C ALA A 15 4.13 14.98 7.85
N GLY A 16 5.34 14.59 8.24
CA GLY A 16 6.55 15.32 7.90
C GLY A 16 6.59 15.58 6.39
N PRO A 17 7.39 16.55 5.90
CA PRO A 17 7.37 16.93 4.49
C PRO A 17 7.58 15.67 3.65
N ALA A 18 6.52 15.23 2.98
CA ALA A 18 6.54 13.99 2.24
C ALA A 18 7.56 14.17 1.12
N ASP A 19 8.71 13.49 1.25
CA ASP A 19 9.72 13.51 0.20
C ASP A 19 9.04 13.10 -1.13
N PRO A 20 9.33 13.80 -2.24
CA PRO A 20 8.64 13.57 -3.51
C PRO A 20 8.80 12.12 -3.99
N ILE A 21 9.90 11.46 -3.62
CA ILE A 21 10.16 10.04 -3.86
C ILE A 21 9.14 9.17 -3.11
N SER A 22 8.88 9.46 -1.83
CA SER A 22 7.91 8.73 -1.02
C SER A 22 6.46 8.93 -1.52
N VAL A 23 6.13 10.12 -2.03
CA VAL A 23 4.80 10.41 -2.62
C VAL A 23 4.59 9.63 -3.93
N LEU A 24 5.57 9.66 -4.84
CA LEU A 24 5.51 8.93 -6.11
C LEU A 24 5.46 7.41 -5.90
N SER A 25 6.19 6.90 -4.90
CA SER A 25 6.14 5.48 -4.53
C SER A 25 4.80 5.10 -3.90
N ALA A 26 4.19 5.96 -3.08
CA ALA A 26 2.85 5.73 -2.52
C ALA A 26 1.76 5.68 -3.61
N GLU A 27 1.80 6.58 -4.60
CA GLU A 27 0.89 6.54 -5.75
C GLU A 27 1.04 5.24 -6.56
N ARG A 28 2.29 4.82 -6.82
CA ARG A 28 2.57 3.54 -7.48
C ARG A 28 2.02 2.37 -6.69
N ILE A 29 2.21 2.33 -5.37
CA ILE A 29 1.66 1.30 -4.49
C ILE A 29 0.13 1.26 -4.61
N ALA A 30 -0.55 2.41 -4.53
CA ALA A 30 -2.01 2.48 -4.63
C ALA A 30 -2.53 1.92 -5.95
N VAL A 31 -1.89 2.24 -7.09
CA VAL A 31 -2.26 1.71 -8.40
C VAL A 31 -2.10 0.18 -8.46
N ARG A 32 -1.04 -0.36 -7.84
CA ARG A 32 -0.77 -1.81 -7.83
C ARG A 32 -1.70 -2.58 -6.91
N VAL A 33 -2.10 -1.99 -5.78
CA VAL A 33 -3.15 -2.55 -4.90
C VAL A 33 -4.50 -2.58 -5.61
N ALA A 34 -4.87 -1.53 -6.34
CA ALA A 34 -6.09 -1.51 -7.13
C ALA A 34 -6.07 -2.57 -8.26
N ALA A 35 -4.91 -2.80 -8.88
CA ALA A 35 -4.74 -3.87 -9.86
C ALA A 35 -4.93 -5.27 -9.24
N LEU A 36 -4.41 -5.50 -8.03
CA LEU A 36 -4.63 -6.73 -7.26
C LEU A 36 -6.12 -6.94 -6.91
N ASP A 37 -6.82 -5.88 -6.53
CA ASP A 37 -8.26 -5.94 -6.22
C ASP A 37 -9.08 -6.32 -7.46
N SER A 38 -8.76 -5.71 -8.62
CA SER A 38 -9.39 -6.06 -9.90
C SER A 38 -9.04 -7.47 -10.40
N ALA A 39 -7.91 -8.03 -9.95
CA ALA A 39 -7.47 -9.35 -10.35
C ALA A 39 -8.42 -10.44 -9.83
N GLY A 40 -9.17 -10.22 -8.75
CA GLY A 40 -10.13 -11.20 -8.23
C GLY A 40 -11.19 -11.68 -9.24
N ALA A 41 -11.37 -10.94 -10.35
CA ALA A 41 -12.28 -11.29 -11.45
C ALA A 41 -11.65 -12.09 -12.61
N LEU A 42 -10.32 -12.31 -12.59
CA LEU A 42 -9.59 -13.03 -13.66
C LEU A 42 -9.63 -14.55 -13.47
N PRO A 43 -9.43 -15.34 -14.54
CA PRO A 43 -9.27 -16.79 -14.42
C PRO A 43 -7.97 -17.16 -13.70
N LEU A 44 -8.02 -18.22 -12.88
CA LEU A 44 -6.90 -18.71 -12.04
C LEU A 44 -5.56 -18.90 -12.76
N THR A 45 -5.61 -19.24 -14.04
CA THR A 45 -4.41 -19.42 -14.86
C THR A 45 -3.66 -18.10 -15.06
N GLU A 46 -4.36 -16.97 -15.09
CA GLU A 46 -3.79 -15.63 -15.26
C GLU A 46 -3.40 -14.99 -13.91
N HIS A 47 -3.90 -15.53 -12.78
CA HIS A 47 -3.58 -15.01 -11.45
C HIS A 47 -2.12 -15.15 -11.07
N VAL A 48 -1.46 -16.26 -11.41
CA VAL A 48 -0.11 -16.55 -10.91
C VAL A 48 0.91 -15.57 -11.50
N GLU A 49 0.88 -15.36 -12.82
CA GLU A 49 1.79 -14.44 -13.49
C GLU A 49 1.53 -12.99 -13.07
N LEU A 50 0.26 -12.60 -12.99
CA LEU A 50 -0.15 -11.27 -12.58
C LEU A 50 0.21 -10.98 -11.12
N TYR A 51 0.03 -11.96 -10.23
CA TYR A 51 0.43 -11.85 -8.82
C TYR A 51 1.94 -11.71 -8.67
N GLN A 52 2.74 -12.56 -9.32
CA GLN A 52 4.21 -12.49 -9.23
C GLN A 52 4.74 -11.14 -9.72
N ARG A 53 4.18 -10.63 -10.82
CA ARG A 53 4.53 -9.32 -11.35
C ARG A 53 4.18 -8.20 -10.37
N LEU A 54 2.94 -8.15 -9.88
CA LEU A 54 2.51 -7.10 -8.95
C LEU A 54 3.29 -7.16 -7.62
N HIS A 55 3.62 -8.36 -7.15
CA HIS A 55 4.44 -8.57 -5.95
C HIS A 55 5.84 -7.97 -6.10
N GLY A 56 6.53 -8.24 -7.22
CA GLY A 56 7.86 -7.68 -7.48
C GLY A 56 7.84 -6.16 -7.64
N GLU A 57 6.83 -5.62 -8.33
CA GLU A 57 6.68 -4.18 -8.53
C GLU A 57 6.38 -3.44 -7.20
N LEU A 58 5.60 -4.06 -6.29
CA LEU A 58 5.35 -3.55 -4.95
C LEU A 58 6.59 -3.60 -4.07
N GLN A 59 7.36 -4.70 -4.10
CA GLN A 59 8.62 -4.80 -3.34
C GLN A 59 9.64 -3.75 -3.79
N SER A 60 9.74 -3.50 -5.10
CA SER A 60 10.62 -2.44 -5.62
C SER A 60 10.18 -1.06 -5.13
N ALA A 61 8.88 -0.76 -5.20
CA ALA A 61 8.35 0.52 -4.73
C ALA A 61 8.58 0.73 -3.22
N LEU A 62 8.47 -0.33 -2.42
CA LEU A 62 8.78 -0.28 -0.98
C LEU A 62 10.27 -0.08 -0.71
N ALA A 63 11.15 -0.76 -1.45
CA ALA A 63 12.61 -0.60 -1.30
C ALA A 63 13.08 0.83 -1.63
N GLU A 64 12.43 1.50 -2.59
CA GLU A 64 12.70 2.92 -2.91
C GLU A 64 12.28 3.88 -1.78
N ILE A 65 11.32 3.49 -0.92
CA ILE A 65 10.93 4.27 0.26
C ILE A 65 11.87 4.00 1.43
N ASP A 66 12.24 2.74 1.65
CA ASP A 66 13.17 2.34 2.71
C ASP A 66 14.61 2.83 2.47
N ASN A 67 14.97 3.13 1.22
CA ASN A 67 16.30 3.59 0.81
C ASN A 67 16.19 4.75 -0.21
N PRO A 68 15.76 5.95 0.24
CA PRO A 68 15.38 7.07 -0.62
C PRO A 68 16.55 7.73 -1.36
#